data_AF-A0A3G9JZV7-F1
#
_entry.id   AF-A0A3G9JZV7-F1
#
_cell.length_a   1.000
_cell.length_b   1.000
_cell.length_c   1.000
_cell.angle_alpha   90.00
_cell.angle_beta   90.00
_cell.angle_gamma   90.00
#
_symmetry.space_group_name_H-M   'P 1'
#
loop_
_entity.id
_entity.type
_entity.pdbx_description
1 polymer ?
#
loop_
_entity_poly.entity_id
_entity_poly.type
_entity_poly.pdbx_seq_one_letter_code
_entity_poly.pdbx_strand_id
1 'polypeptide(L)'
;MATDTKERNFEEDIEEYLTSEEGGWLKATDKQSFTYIEDGSYQTWDNHGYSDLPGHGVDIMTLVDYVQTTQPKTWGLFEKRCKTADPTRMFFKAFQDAVSHDGILHVLKHGFKHRGLKFKVAAFRPESGLNPKTERLYRKNCLRCIRQFHYSATDTRNTVDVVLDVNGIPLVALELKDQFTGQTHEDAIRQWKLDRDPREEAFRFDSRIVAFFAVDLSQAWLATELRGEDTYFLPFNQGSNGPGVDGGRGTRQTPTAIRRATSGRMCFRPTPCSTSSTATSMWRRSRRHLSTRMDRSR
;
A
#
# COMPACT_ATOMS: atom_id res chain seq x y z
N MET A 1 10.02 3.37 41.75
CA MET A 1 10.45 2.53 40.61
C MET A 1 10.32 3.38 39.37
N ALA A 2 11.43 3.65 38.67
CA ALA A 2 11.41 4.43 37.45
C ALA A 2 10.55 3.70 36.41
N THR A 3 9.45 4.31 36.00
CA THR A 3 8.66 3.83 34.86
C THR A 3 9.52 3.98 33.61
N ASP A 4 10.03 2.85 33.15
CA ASP A 4 10.72 2.64 31.88
C ASP A 4 9.77 3.07 30.74
N THR A 5 9.68 4.38 30.52
CA THR A 5 9.01 4.97 29.36
C THR A 5 10.01 4.86 28.22
N LYS A 6 10.31 3.61 27.84
CA LYS A 6 10.98 3.33 26.58
C LYS A 6 10.11 3.95 25.51
N GLU A 7 10.62 5.02 24.92
CA GLU A 7 10.15 5.59 23.67
C GLU A 7 9.80 4.43 22.74
N ARG A 8 8.52 4.09 22.65
CA ARG A 8 8.04 3.22 21.59
C ARG A 8 8.13 4.07 20.35
N ASN A 9 8.98 3.65 19.42
CA ASN A 9 9.23 4.37 18.18
C ASN A 9 7.88 4.55 17.46
N PHE A 10 7.54 5.78 17.07
CA PHE A 10 6.29 6.12 16.39
C PHE A 10 5.95 5.17 15.22
N GLU A 11 6.98 4.72 14.49
CA GLU A 11 6.88 3.73 13.42
C GLU A 11 6.38 2.35 13.89
N GLU A 12 6.85 1.88 15.06
CA GLU A 12 6.44 0.60 15.63
C GLU A 12 4.97 0.63 16.05
N ASP A 13 4.50 1.76 16.59
CA ASP A 13 3.10 1.96 16.94
C ASP A 13 2.19 1.92 15.70
N ILE A 14 2.64 2.52 14.60
CA ILE A 14 1.94 2.46 13.32
C ILE A 14 1.93 1.03 12.80
N GLU A 15 3.08 0.34 12.74
CA GLU A 15 3.15 -1.04 12.29
C GLU A 15 2.28 -1.99 13.13
N GLU A 16 2.36 -1.90 14.46
CA GLU A 16 1.57 -2.74 15.37
C GLU A 16 0.08 -2.55 15.11
N TYR A 17 -0.37 -1.30 14.93
CA TYR A 17 -1.76 -1.04 14.60
C TYR A 17 -2.14 -1.60 13.22
N LEU A 18 -1.33 -1.34 12.19
CA LEU A 18 -1.58 -1.80 10.83
C LEU A 18 -1.65 -3.32 10.72
N THR A 19 -0.82 -4.01 11.51
CA THR A 19 -0.69 -5.47 11.50
C THR A 19 -1.54 -6.18 12.55
N SER A 20 -2.25 -5.42 13.40
CA SER A 20 -3.28 -5.94 14.29
C SER A 20 -4.47 -6.51 13.51
N GLU A 21 -5.34 -7.28 14.17
CA GLU A 21 -6.60 -7.73 13.57
C GLU A 21 -7.43 -6.56 13.00
N GLU A 22 -7.43 -5.40 13.67
CA GLU A 22 -8.20 -4.24 13.21
C GLU A 22 -7.62 -3.61 11.94
N GLY A 23 -6.29 -3.56 11.85
CA GLY A 23 -5.55 -3.01 10.70
C GLY A 23 -5.52 -3.99 9.53
N GLY A 24 -5.36 -5.28 9.83
CA GLY A 24 -5.45 -6.45 8.97
C GLY A 24 -4.35 -6.62 7.92
N TRP A 25 -3.29 -5.81 7.95
CA TRP A 25 -2.14 -5.99 7.07
C TRP A 25 -1.23 -7.11 7.61
N LEU A 26 -0.63 -7.87 6.71
CA LEU A 26 0.41 -8.83 7.06
C LEU A 26 1.71 -8.08 7.32
N LYS A 27 2.36 -8.33 8.46
CA LYS A 27 3.71 -7.83 8.71
C LYS A 27 4.69 -8.49 7.74
N ALA A 28 5.49 -7.70 7.03
CA ALA A 28 6.44 -8.20 6.04
C ALA A 28 7.69 -7.33 5.94
N THR A 29 8.72 -7.86 5.29
CA THR A 29 9.88 -7.11 4.81
C THR A 29 9.89 -7.09 3.28
N ASP A 30 10.67 -6.19 2.68
CA ASP A 30 10.86 -6.15 1.23
C ASP A 30 11.72 -7.30 0.67
N LYS A 31 12.28 -8.12 1.57
CA LYS A 31 13.06 -9.34 1.30
C LYS A 31 12.25 -10.63 1.47
N GLN A 32 10.92 -10.51 1.44
CA GLN A 32 10.01 -11.64 1.58
C GLN A 32 8.97 -11.67 0.46
N SER A 33 8.73 -12.86 -0.09
CA SER A 33 7.58 -13.15 -0.95
C SER A 33 6.58 -14.05 -0.24
N PHE A 34 5.32 -14.00 -0.69
CA PHE A 34 4.20 -14.67 -0.05
C PHE A 34 3.49 -15.56 -1.06
N THR A 35 3.20 -16.80 -0.65
CA THR A 35 2.46 -17.79 -1.43
C THR A 35 1.17 -18.13 -0.71
N TYR A 36 0.03 -18.06 -1.39
CA TYR A 36 -1.27 -18.36 -0.80
C TYR A 36 -1.39 -19.85 -0.43
N ILE A 37 -1.96 -20.12 0.75
CA ILE A 37 -2.33 -21.46 1.23
C ILE A 37 -3.85 -21.56 1.22
N GLU A 38 -4.41 -22.71 0.81
CA GLU A 38 -5.88 -22.87 0.65
C GLU A 38 -6.71 -22.69 1.94
N ASP A 39 -6.07 -22.65 3.11
CA ASP A 39 -6.71 -22.29 4.38
C ASP A 39 -6.98 -20.79 4.56
N GLY A 40 -6.55 -19.95 3.61
CA GLY A 40 -6.69 -18.49 3.66
C GLY A 40 -5.48 -17.76 4.23
N SER A 41 -4.41 -18.49 4.59
CA SER A 41 -3.14 -17.92 5.05
C SER A 41 -2.12 -17.82 3.92
N TYR A 42 -0.89 -17.41 4.27
CA TYR A 42 0.22 -17.28 3.34
C TYR A 42 1.48 -17.92 3.92
N GLN A 43 2.21 -18.65 3.08
CA GLN A 43 3.58 -19.06 3.37
C GLN A 43 4.53 -17.93 2.99
N THR A 44 5.44 -17.58 3.90
CA THR A 44 6.49 -16.59 3.67
C THR A 44 7.76 -17.26 3.16
N TRP A 45 8.41 -16.63 2.18
CA TRP A 45 9.68 -17.04 1.61
C TRP A 45 10.72 -15.93 1.81
N ASP A 46 11.72 -16.19 2.65
CA ASP A 46 12.82 -15.26 2.88
C ASP A 46 13.82 -15.25 1.71
N ASN A 47 14.56 -14.14 1.57
CA ASN A 47 15.53 -13.90 0.48
C ASN A 47 14.89 -13.82 -0.91
N HIS A 48 13.60 -13.50 -0.96
CA HIS A 48 12.83 -13.20 -2.17
C HIS A 48 12.26 -11.79 -2.08
N GLY A 49 11.33 -11.40 -2.95
CA GLY A 49 10.58 -10.16 -2.79
C GLY A 49 10.98 -9.10 -3.80
N TYR A 50 11.14 -7.86 -3.34
CA TYR A 50 11.51 -6.74 -4.21
C TYR A 50 12.96 -6.84 -4.72
N SER A 51 13.80 -7.60 -4.03
CA SER A 51 15.18 -7.89 -4.46
C SER A 51 15.27 -8.89 -5.61
N ASP A 52 14.20 -9.63 -5.93
CA ASP A 52 14.20 -10.55 -7.08
C ASP A 52 14.25 -9.77 -8.41
N LEU A 53 13.67 -8.58 -8.45
CA LEU A 53 13.70 -7.63 -9.58
C LEU A 53 14.04 -6.20 -9.08
N PRO A 54 15.30 -5.94 -8.70
CA PRO A 54 15.69 -4.66 -8.12
C PRO A 54 15.35 -3.47 -9.03
N GLY A 55 14.80 -2.41 -8.45
CA GLY A 55 14.45 -1.17 -9.18
C GLY A 55 13.19 -1.26 -10.06
N HIS A 56 12.51 -2.41 -10.11
CA HIS A 56 11.25 -2.55 -10.85
C HIS A 56 9.99 -2.31 -10.00
N GLY A 57 10.15 -2.05 -8.69
CA GLY A 57 9.05 -1.71 -7.80
C GLY A 57 7.94 -2.77 -7.76
N VAL A 58 8.30 -4.06 -7.85
CA VAL A 58 7.36 -5.18 -7.78
C VAL A 58 8.03 -6.40 -7.17
N ASP A 59 7.35 -7.05 -6.23
CA ASP A 59 7.64 -8.41 -5.80
C ASP A 59 6.92 -9.37 -6.75
N ILE A 60 7.65 -9.81 -7.77
CA ILE A 60 7.07 -10.59 -8.87
C ILE A 60 6.61 -11.97 -8.42
N MET A 61 7.25 -12.56 -7.41
CA MET A 61 6.91 -13.90 -6.93
C MET A 61 5.55 -13.90 -6.25
N THR A 62 5.29 -12.94 -5.35
CA THR A 62 3.96 -12.75 -4.73
C THR A 62 2.89 -12.42 -5.77
N LEU A 63 3.22 -11.60 -6.77
CA LEU A 63 2.28 -11.24 -7.84
C LEU A 63 1.91 -12.43 -8.73
N VAL A 64 2.90 -13.24 -9.12
CA VAL A 64 2.67 -14.45 -9.91
C VAL A 64 1.86 -15.47 -9.11
N ASP A 65 2.17 -15.66 -7.82
CA ASP A 65 1.40 -16.55 -6.95
C ASP A 65 -0.08 -16.15 -6.90
N TYR A 66 -0.38 -14.86 -6.70
CA TYR A 66 -1.76 -14.38 -6.72
C TYR A 66 -2.46 -14.72 -8.04
N VAL A 67 -1.79 -14.53 -9.17
CA VAL A 67 -2.35 -14.81 -10.50
C VAL A 67 -2.55 -16.31 -10.71
N GLN A 68 -1.59 -17.14 -10.33
CA GLN A 68 -1.68 -18.60 -10.41
C GLN A 68 -2.85 -19.12 -9.57
N THR A 69 -2.95 -18.65 -8.33
CA THR A 69 -3.98 -19.04 -7.37
C THR A 69 -5.38 -18.61 -7.82
N THR A 70 -5.52 -17.41 -8.37
CA THR A 70 -6.84 -16.85 -8.72
C THR A 70 -7.29 -17.19 -10.14
N GLN A 71 -6.35 -17.44 -11.06
CA GLN A 71 -6.58 -17.60 -12.50
C GLN A 71 -5.82 -18.81 -13.09
N PRO A 72 -5.89 -20.01 -12.49
CA PRO A 72 -5.02 -21.14 -12.88
C PRO A 72 -5.20 -21.58 -14.33
N LYS A 73 -6.43 -21.50 -14.87
CA LYS A 73 -6.71 -21.82 -16.28
C LYS A 73 -6.03 -20.85 -17.24
N THR A 74 -6.10 -19.54 -16.94
CA THR A 74 -5.46 -18.50 -17.75
C THR A 74 -3.95 -18.61 -17.68
N TRP A 75 -3.42 -18.84 -16.47
CA TRP A 75 -2.00 -19.03 -16.24
C TRP A 75 -1.44 -20.24 -17.00
N GLY A 76 -2.09 -21.41 -16.92
CA GLY A 76 -1.63 -22.60 -17.66
C GLY A 76 -1.66 -22.42 -19.19
N LEU A 77 -2.55 -21.59 -19.74
CA LEU A 77 -2.50 -21.21 -21.15
C LEU A 77 -1.36 -20.25 -21.47
N PHE A 78 -1.02 -19.37 -20.53
CA PHE A 78 0.09 -18.43 -20.65
C PHE A 78 1.44 -19.16 -20.62
N GLU A 79 1.66 -20.07 -19.67
CA GLU A 79 2.89 -20.87 -19.58
C GLU A 79 3.15 -21.66 -20.86
N LYS A 80 2.12 -22.33 -21.41
CA LYS A 80 2.23 -23.03 -22.70
C LYS A 80 2.69 -22.13 -23.85
N ARG A 81 2.36 -20.83 -23.81
CA ARG A 81 2.76 -19.84 -24.81
C ARG A 81 4.16 -19.28 -24.57
N CYS A 82 4.71 -19.44 -23.38
CA CYS A 82 6.08 -19.06 -23.05
C CYS A 82 7.10 -20.03 -23.65
N LYS A 83 6.68 -21.28 -23.94
CA LYS A 83 7.54 -22.34 -24.52
C LYS A 83 8.78 -22.58 -23.65
N THR A 84 9.95 -22.12 -24.09
CA THR A 84 11.24 -22.28 -23.39
C THR A 84 11.62 -21.06 -22.55
N ALA A 85 10.87 -19.95 -22.64
CA ALA A 85 11.12 -18.76 -21.86
C ALA A 85 10.51 -18.87 -20.46
N ASP A 86 11.13 -18.22 -19.48
CA ASP A 86 10.66 -18.14 -18.09
C ASP A 86 9.29 -17.40 -18.02
N PRO A 87 8.20 -18.09 -17.61
CA PRO A 87 6.89 -17.49 -17.49
C PRO A 87 6.85 -16.29 -16.54
N THR A 88 7.61 -16.30 -15.44
CA THR A 88 7.62 -15.22 -14.45
C THR A 88 8.16 -13.94 -15.05
N ARG A 89 9.31 -14.01 -15.74
CA ARG A 89 9.88 -12.85 -16.47
C ARG A 89 8.98 -12.36 -17.59
N MET A 90 8.36 -13.27 -18.34
CA MET A 90 7.42 -12.89 -19.39
C MET A 90 6.18 -12.20 -18.83
N PHE A 91 5.67 -12.68 -17.69
CA PHE A 91 4.52 -12.09 -17.02
C PHE A 91 4.85 -10.70 -16.47
N PHE A 92 6.02 -10.54 -15.84
CA PHE A 92 6.53 -9.25 -15.41
C PHE A 92 6.56 -8.26 -16.58
N LYS A 93 7.15 -8.64 -17.72
CA LYS A 93 7.20 -7.77 -18.90
C LYS A 93 5.78 -7.39 -19.36
N ALA A 94 4.86 -8.35 -19.40
CA ALA A 94 3.48 -8.08 -19.81
C ALA A 94 2.74 -7.14 -18.84
N PHE A 95 2.98 -7.28 -17.54
CA PHE A 95 2.47 -6.38 -16.51
C PHE A 95 3.08 -4.97 -16.64
N GLN A 96 4.40 -4.88 -16.79
CA GLN A 96 5.11 -3.62 -16.98
C GLN A 96 4.64 -2.88 -18.25
N ASP A 97 4.51 -3.58 -19.38
CA ASP A 97 4.01 -3.02 -20.64
C ASP A 97 2.58 -2.46 -20.45
N ALA A 98 1.72 -3.18 -19.71
CA ALA A 98 0.36 -2.75 -19.43
C ALA A 98 0.31 -1.51 -18.51
N VAL A 99 1.11 -1.49 -17.45
CA VAL A 99 1.20 -0.33 -16.54
C VAL A 99 1.71 0.90 -17.29
N SER A 100 2.76 0.74 -18.11
CA SER A 100 3.31 1.85 -18.89
C SER A 100 2.33 2.42 -19.92
N HIS A 101 1.37 1.62 -20.42
CA HIS A 101 0.38 2.05 -21.39
C HIS A 101 -0.91 2.59 -20.75
N ASP A 102 -1.46 1.85 -19.78
CA ASP A 102 -2.80 2.09 -19.21
C ASP A 102 -2.77 2.78 -17.84
N GLY A 103 -1.63 2.76 -17.15
CA GLY A 103 -1.49 3.24 -15.77
C GLY A 103 -1.85 2.21 -14.71
N ILE A 104 -1.20 2.28 -13.55
CA ILE A 104 -1.36 1.29 -12.47
C ILE A 104 -2.79 1.23 -11.93
N LEU A 105 -3.46 2.39 -11.81
CA LEU A 105 -4.85 2.44 -11.34
C LEU A 105 -5.79 1.70 -12.30
N HIS A 106 -5.57 1.83 -13.61
CA HIS A 106 -6.33 1.09 -14.62
C HIS A 106 -6.07 -0.40 -14.50
N VAL A 107 -4.80 -0.80 -14.45
CA VAL A 107 -4.37 -2.20 -14.37
C VAL A 107 -4.95 -2.89 -13.13
N LEU A 108 -4.91 -2.24 -11.97
CA LEU A 108 -5.52 -2.78 -10.76
C LEU A 108 -7.04 -2.95 -10.92
N LYS A 109 -7.74 -1.92 -11.41
CA LYS A 109 -9.21 -1.92 -11.52
C LYS A 109 -9.73 -2.87 -12.60
N HIS A 110 -9.12 -2.86 -13.77
CA HIS A 110 -9.63 -3.52 -14.98
C HIS A 110 -8.84 -4.75 -15.39
N GLY A 111 -7.66 -4.95 -14.81
CA GLY A 111 -6.70 -5.93 -15.29
C GLY A 111 -6.05 -5.48 -16.60
N PHE A 112 -5.32 -6.37 -17.23
CA PHE A 112 -4.73 -6.14 -18.54
C PHE A 112 -4.86 -7.36 -19.45
N LYS A 113 -4.59 -7.18 -20.75
CA LYS A 113 -4.58 -8.27 -21.72
C LYS A 113 -3.18 -8.48 -22.27
N HIS A 114 -2.78 -9.74 -22.37
CA HIS A 114 -1.54 -10.12 -23.05
C HIS A 114 -1.80 -11.29 -23.99
N ARG A 115 -1.54 -11.08 -25.29
CA ARG A 115 -1.76 -12.09 -26.36
C ARG A 115 -3.17 -12.72 -26.32
N GLY A 116 -4.20 -11.95 -25.98
CA GLY A 116 -5.58 -12.42 -25.87
C GLY A 116 -5.95 -13.11 -24.56
N LEU A 117 -5.03 -13.27 -23.60
CA LEU A 117 -5.34 -13.69 -22.23
C LEU A 117 -5.58 -12.44 -21.37
N LYS A 118 -6.59 -12.49 -20.50
CA LYS A 118 -6.91 -11.40 -19.57
C LYS A 118 -6.46 -11.76 -18.16
N PHE A 119 -5.68 -10.87 -17.56
CA PHE A 119 -5.18 -11.01 -16.20
C PHE A 119 -5.74 -9.95 -15.28
N LYS A 120 -6.01 -10.35 -14.04
CA LYS A 120 -6.33 -9.48 -12.91
C LYS A 120 -5.24 -9.62 -11.86
N VAL A 121 -4.72 -8.51 -11.37
CA VAL A 121 -3.63 -8.49 -10.38
C VAL A 121 -4.11 -8.17 -8.97
N ALA A 122 -5.39 -7.81 -8.83
CA ALA A 122 -6.04 -7.58 -7.56
C ALA A 122 -7.56 -7.76 -7.70
N ALA A 123 -8.22 -8.06 -6.58
CA ALA A 123 -9.67 -8.10 -6.49
C ALA A 123 -10.15 -7.01 -5.53
N PHE A 124 -11.23 -6.32 -5.85
CA PHE A 124 -11.83 -5.34 -4.95
C PHE A 124 -12.96 -5.96 -4.15
N ARG A 125 -13.17 -5.44 -2.94
CA ARG A 125 -14.32 -5.83 -2.14
C ARG A 125 -15.59 -5.52 -2.94
N PRO A 126 -16.49 -6.48 -3.13
CA PRO A 126 -17.71 -6.22 -3.88
C PRO A 126 -18.59 -5.22 -3.10
N GLU A 127 -19.25 -4.31 -3.81
CA GLU A 127 -20.12 -3.31 -3.19
C GLU A 127 -21.34 -3.92 -2.49
N SER A 128 -21.73 -5.13 -2.92
CA SER A 128 -22.76 -5.95 -2.28
C SER A 128 -22.23 -7.37 -2.04
N GLY A 129 -22.73 -8.04 -1.00
CA GLY A 129 -22.39 -9.44 -0.70
C GLY A 129 -22.93 -10.46 -1.72
N LEU A 130 -23.56 -10.01 -2.81
CA LEU A 130 -24.24 -10.85 -3.79
C LEU A 130 -23.30 -11.61 -4.72
N ASN A 131 -22.00 -11.30 -4.74
CA ASN A 131 -21.02 -11.98 -5.57
C ASN A 131 -20.01 -12.79 -4.74
N PRO A 132 -20.36 -14.04 -4.35
CA PRO A 132 -19.50 -14.88 -3.52
C PRO A 132 -18.19 -15.26 -4.22
N LYS A 133 -18.14 -15.20 -5.56
CA LYS A 133 -16.90 -15.42 -6.32
C LYS A 133 -15.92 -14.25 -6.14
N THR A 134 -16.40 -13.01 -6.27
CA THR A 134 -15.55 -11.83 -6.06
C THR A 134 -15.08 -11.72 -4.62
N GLU A 135 -15.95 -12.03 -3.65
CA GLU A 135 -15.56 -12.08 -2.24
C GLU A 135 -14.44 -13.11 -1.97
N ARG A 136 -14.54 -14.31 -2.57
CA ARG A 136 -13.46 -15.30 -2.45
C ARG A 136 -12.16 -14.82 -3.06
N LEU A 137 -12.19 -14.18 -4.23
CA LEU A 137 -10.98 -13.63 -4.87
C LEU A 137 -10.39 -12.47 -4.05
N TYR A 138 -11.24 -11.66 -3.45
CA TYR A 138 -10.85 -10.56 -2.59
C TYR A 138 -10.08 -11.03 -1.35
N ARG A 139 -10.56 -12.10 -0.71
CA ARG A 139 -9.89 -12.72 0.45
C ARG A 139 -8.54 -13.35 0.12
N LYS A 140 -8.26 -13.59 -1.17
CA LYS A 140 -6.97 -14.09 -1.65
C LYS A 140 -5.96 -12.97 -1.93
N ASN A 141 -6.31 -11.70 -1.76
CA ASN A 141 -5.33 -10.62 -1.87
C ASN A 141 -4.34 -10.67 -0.69
N CYS A 142 -3.06 -10.72 -0.99
CA CYS A 142 -1.98 -10.53 -0.02
C CYS A 142 -1.82 -9.03 0.24
N LEU A 143 -2.17 -8.56 1.44
CA LEU A 143 -2.06 -7.16 1.84
C LEU A 143 -0.94 -7.05 2.87
N ARG A 144 0.18 -6.40 2.53
CA ARG A 144 1.38 -6.36 3.37
C ARG A 144 1.75 -4.96 3.83
N CYS A 145 2.18 -4.85 5.08
CA CYS A 145 2.79 -3.67 5.67
C CYS A 145 4.31 -3.93 5.75
N ILE A 146 5.08 -3.15 4.99
CA ILE A 146 6.53 -3.31 4.87
C ILE A 146 7.20 -2.09 5.50
N ARG A 147 8.07 -2.30 6.49
CA ARG A 147 8.90 -1.24 7.06
C ARG A 147 10.22 -1.12 6.32
N GLN A 148 10.80 0.08 6.32
CA GLN A 148 12.12 0.37 5.76
C GLN A 148 12.25 -0.16 4.33
N PHE A 149 11.30 0.20 3.48
CA PHE A 149 11.17 -0.31 2.12
C PHE A 149 12.25 0.26 1.20
N HIS A 150 13.10 -0.60 0.65
CA HIS A 150 14.13 -0.27 -0.33
C HIS A 150 13.50 -0.20 -1.73
N TYR A 151 13.52 0.99 -2.33
CA TYR A 151 12.87 1.25 -3.62
C TYR A 151 13.86 1.33 -4.80
N SER A 152 15.14 1.60 -4.53
CA SER A 152 16.15 1.87 -5.55
C SER A 152 17.05 0.66 -5.81
N ALA A 153 17.36 0.41 -7.08
CA ALA A 153 18.39 -0.57 -7.46
C ALA A 153 19.82 -0.03 -7.27
N THR A 154 20.01 1.29 -7.33
CA THR A 154 21.32 1.94 -7.26
C THR A 154 21.64 2.44 -5.87
N ASP A 155 20.68 3.11 -5.22
CA ASP A 155 20.85 3.68 -3.89
C ASP A 155 20.25 2.76 -2.82
N THR A 156 20.89 1.61 -2.61
CA THR A 156 20.41 0.52 -1.75
C THR A 156 20.34 0.85 -0.26
N ARG A 157 20.72 2.06 0.16
CA ARG A 157 20.56 2.55 1.54
C ARG A 157 19.29 3.39 1.73
N ASN A 158 18.68 3.83 0.63
CA ASN A 158 17.49 4.66 0.69
C ASN A 158 16.26 3.79 0.94
N THR A 159 15.52 4.16 1.97
CA THR A 159 14.30 3.48 2.37
C THR A 159 13.16 4.49 2.57
N VAL A 160 11.94 3.98 2.46
CA VAL A 160 10.71 4.64 2.92
C VAL A 160 10.28 3.96 4.22
N ASP A 161 9.87 4.72 5.23
CA ASP A 161 9.59 4.20 6.57
C ASP A 161 8.54 3.09 6.58
N VAL A 162 7.41 3.30 5.89
CA VAL A 162 6.35 2.28 5.73
C VAL A 162 5.78 2.28 4.31
N VAL A 163 5.60 1.10 3.73
CA VAL A 163 4.89 0.88 2.47
C VAL A 163 3.77 -0.14 2.66
N LEU A 164 2.60 0.18 2.07
CA LEU A 164 1.47 -0.74 1.97
C LEU A 164 1.42 -1.35 0.57
N ASP A 165 1.47 -2.67 0.54
CA ASP A 165 1.62 -3.50 -0.65
C ASP A 165 0.39 -4.38 -0.87
N VAL A 166 0.00 -4.54 -2.15
CA VAL A 166 -1.08 -5.43 -2.56
C VAL A 166 -0.56 -6.41 -3.60
N ASN A 167 -0.54 -7.70 -3.27
CA ASN A 167 -0.10 -8.78 -4.15
C ASN A 167 1.29 -8.53 -4.76
N GLY A 168 2.22 -7.93 -4.03
CA GLY A 168 3.55 -7.61 -4.57
C GLY A 168 3.67 -6.26 -5.27
N ILE A 169 2.63 -5.42 -5.24
CA ILE A 169 2.62 -4.07 -5.83
C ILE A 169 2.55 -3.02 -4.71
N PRO A 170 3.54 -2.12 -4.57
CA PRO A 170 3.52 -1.08 -3.55
C PRO A 170 2.59 0.05 -3.99
N LEU A 171 1.60 0.41 -3.17
CA LEU A 171 0.56 1.38 -3.54
C LEU A 171 0.57 2.65 -2.69
N VAL A 172 0.94 2.53 -1.40
CA VAL A 172 0.97 3.66 -0.47
C VAL A 172 2.33 3.69 0.22
N ALA A 173 2.97 4.86 0.22
CA ALA A 173 4.19 5.13 0.95
C ALA A 173 3.94 6.15 2.06
N LEU A 174 4.58 5.96 3.21
CA LEU A 174 4.51 6.85 4.35
C LEU A 174 5.93 7.17 4.81
N GLU A 175 6.23 8.47 4.91
CA GLU A 175 7.37 9.00 5.67
C GLU A 175 6.83 9.51 7.00
N LEU A 176 7.38 9.01 8.09
CA LEU A 176 6.95 9.23 9.45
C LEU A 176 8.01 10.08 10.17
N LYS A 177 7.55 11.04 10.96
CA LYS A 177 8.40 11.93 11.76
C LYS A 177 7.87 12.04 13.17
N ASP A 178 8.78 12.18 14.12
CA ASP A 178 8.46 12.30 15.53
C ASP A 178 8.89 13.67 16.06
N GLN A 179 7.93 14.47 16.54
CA GLN A 179 8.22 15.79 17.10
C GLN A 179 9.13 15.73 18.33
N PHE A 180 9.17 14.62 19.07
CA PHE A 180 10.09 14.45 20.20
C PHE A 180 11.55 14.40 19.73
N THR A 181 11.80 13.99 18.48
CA THR A 181 13.13 14.03 17.84
C THR A 181 13.41 15.35 17.12
N GLY A 182 12.49 16.32 17.23
CA GLY A 182 12.59 17.63 16.57
C GLY A 182 12.23 17.63 15.09
N GLN A 183 11.70 16.52 14.56
CA GLN A 183 11.26 16.42 13.17
C GLN A 183 9.73 16.46 13.06
N THR A 184 9.22 17.03 11.97
CA THR A 184 7.78 17.25 11.75
C THR A 184 7.35 16.77 10.36
N HIS A 185 6.05 16.81 10.06
CA HIS A 185 5.56 16.50 8.71
C HIS A 185 6.20 17.38 7.61
N GLU A 186 6.65 18.61 7.93
CA GLU A 186 7.35 19.47 6.97
C GLU A 186 8.69 18.86 6.54
N ASP A 187 9.39 18.18 7.45
CA ASP A 187 10.62 17.44 7.15
C ASP A 187 10.34 16.24 6.23
N ALA A 188 9.26 15.51 6.48
CA ALA A 188 8.82 14.44 5.59
C ALA A 188 8.42 14.96 4.20
N ILE A 189 7.71 16.10 4.12
CA ILE A 189 7.41 16.75 2.84
C ILE A 189 8.69 17.14 2.12
N ARG A 190 9.66 17.73 2.83
CA ARG A 190 10.96 18.11 2.26
C ARG A 190 11.71 16.88 1.74
N GLN A 191 11.72 15.79 2.51
CA GLN A 191 12.35 14.52 2.13
C GLN A 191 11.72 13.95 0.84
N TRP A 192 10.39 13.93 0.73
CA TRP A 192 9.69 13.54 -0.50
C TRP A 192 10.06 14.42 -1.71
N LYS A 193 10.23 15.72 -1.49
CA LYS A 193 10.52 16.69 -2.57
C LYS A 193 11.96 16.67 -3.04
N LEU A 194 12.90 16.52 -2.12
CA LEU A 194 14.33 16.78 -2.37
C LEU A 194 15.17 15.50 -2.39
N ASP A 195 14.80 14.49 -1.59
CA ASP A 195 15.64 13.32 -1.34
C ASP A 195 15.15 12.06 -2.08
N ARG A 196 13.95 12.10 -2.67
CA ARG A 196 13.32 10.98 -3.40
C ARG A 196 13.26 11.28 -4.88
N ASP A 197 13.94 10.48 -5.69
CA ASP A 197 13.95 10.66 -7.16
C ASP A 197 12.62 10.16 -7.76
N PRO A 198 11.79 11.03 -8.37
CA PRO A 198 10.53 10.64 -8.98
C PRO A 198 10.69 9.70 -10.20
N ARG A 199 11.92 9.50 -10.69
CA ARG A 199 12.20 8.60 -11.82
C ARG A 199 12.34 7.14 -11.41
N GLU A 200 12.48 6.86 -10.12
CA GLU A 200 12.45 5.50 -9.59
C GLU A 200 11.13 4.82 -9.94
N GLU A 201 11.15 3.57 -10.39
CA GLU A 201 9.95 2.89 -10.92
C GLU A 201 8.80 2.83 -9.90
N ALA A 202 9.13 2.75 -8.60
CA ALA A 202 8.18 2.78 -7.50
C ALA A 202 7.46 4.13 -7.36
N PHE A 203 8.14 5.23 -7.68
CA PHE A 203 7.67 6.61 -7.46
C PHE A 203 7.17 7.31 -8.72
N ARG A 204 7.56 6.79 -9.90
CA ARG A 204 7.13 7.33 -11.18
C ARG A 204 5.61 7.41 -11.23
N PHE A 205 5.11 8.55 -11.70
CA PHE A 205 3.68 8.80 -11.81
C PHE A 205 2.97 7.66 -12.56
N ASP A 206 1.84 7.22 -12.01
CA ASP A 206 0.98 6.16 -12.55
C ASP A 206 1.68 4.80 -12.77
N SER A 207 2.81 4.57 -12.08
CA SER A 207 3.63 3.35 -12.21
C SER A 207 3.38 2.33 -11.09
N ARG A 208 3.53 2.73 -9.83
CA ARG A 208 3.30 1.86 -8.66
C ARG A 208 2.59 2.62 -7.55
N ILE A 209 3.33 3.40 -6.76
CA ILE A 209 2.81 4.11 -5.60
C ILE A 209 1.94 5.28 -6.07
N VAL A 210 0.72 5.35 -5.53
CA VAL A 210 -0.31 6.34 -5.91
C VAL A 210 -0.64 7.33 -4.79
N ALA A 211 -0.10 7.09 -3.59
CA ALA A 211 -0.30 7.93 -2.42
C ALA A 211 0.99 8.01 -1.60
N PHE A 212 1.48 9.24 -1.41
CA PHE A 212 2.66 9.57 -0.63
C PHE A 212 2.22 10.37 0.59
N PHE A 213 2.39 9.78 1.77
CA PHE A 213 2.05 10.43 3.03
C PHE A 213 3.30 11.00 3.70
N ALA A 214 3.14 12.22 4.22
CA ALA A 214 4.06 12.85 5.16
C ALA A 214 3.32 13.00 6.49
N VAL A 215 3.82 12.38 7.54
CA VAL A 215 3.07 12.16 8.78
C VAL A 215 3.92 12.49 9.99
N ASP A 216 3.35 13.23 10.94
CA ASP A 216 3.85 13.33 12.31
C ASP A 216 2.78 12.93 13.33
N LEU A 217 3.03 13.09 14.63
CA LEU A 217 2.09 12.70 15.69
C LEU A 217 0.74 13.46 15.62
N SER A 218 0.72 14.60 14.94
CA SER A 218 -0.38 15.56 14.94
C SER A 218 -1.06 15.73 13.58
N GLN A 219 -0.30 15.61 12.48
CA GLN A 219 -0.72 15.92 11.13
C GLN A 219 -0.34 14.83 10.13
N ALA A 220 -1.20 14.63 9.14
CA ALA A 220 -0.93 13.85 7.95
C ALA A 220 -1.20 14.69 6.70
N TRP A 221 -0.30 14.59 5.74
CA TRP A 221 -0.35 15.27 4.45
C TRP A 221 -0.20 14.25 3.32
N LEU A 222 -0.86 14.50 2.19
CA LEU A 222 -0.93 13.57 1.06
C LEU A 222 -0.52 14.27 -0.24
N ALA A 223 0.36 13.64 -0.99
CA ALA A 223 0.58 13.89 -2.41
C ALA A 223 0.20 12.64 -3.23
N THR A 224 -0.28 12.84 -4.46
CA THR A 224 -0.64 11.74 -5.39
C THR A 224 0.39 11.55 -6.51
N GLU A 225 1.40 12.41 -6.55
CA GLU A 225 2.46 12.42 -7.56
C GLU A 225 3.66 13.15 -6.97
N LEU A 226 4.87 12.61 -7.14
CA LEU A 226 6.11 13.33 -6.85
C LEU A 226 6.59 14.05 -8.11
N ARG A 227 6.85 15.36 -7.99
CA ARG A 227 7.40 16.23 -9.05
C ARG A 227 8.59 17.03 -8.54
N GLY A 228 9.42 16.42 -7.69
CA GLY A 228 10.53 17.09 -7.02
C GLY A 228 10.02 18.26 -6.15
N GLU A 229 10.67 19.43 -6.25
CA GLU A 229 10.28 20.65 -5.53
C GLU A 229 8.82 21.07 -5.79
N ASP A 230 8.31 20.83 -7.01
CA ASP A 230 6.95 21.17 -7.44
C ASP A 230 5.88 20.22 -6.87
N THR A 231 6.25 19.20 -6.09
CA THR A 231 5.31 18.29 -5.46
C THR A 231 4.34 19.06 -4.57
N TYR A 232 3.04 18.81 -4.74
CA TYR A 232 2.00 19.48 -3.97
C TYR A 232 1.38 18.53 -2.95
N PHE A 233 1.55 18.88 -1.67
CA PHE A 233 0.96 18.16 -0.55
C PHE A 233 -0.31 18.85 -0.06
N LEU A 234 -1.38 18.08 0.11
CA LEU A 234 -2.64 18.53 0.68
C LEU A 234 -2.77 18.02 2.12
N PRO A 235 -3.28 18.84 3.06
CA PRO A 235 -3.62 18.36 4.39
C PRO A 235 -4.61 17.20 4.27
N PHE A 236 -4.28 16.07 4.86
CA PHE A 236 -5.14 14.89 4.96
C PHE A 236 -5.66 14.68 6.39
N ASN A 237 -5.82 15.80 7.11
CA ASN A 237 -6.34 15.81 8.46
C ASN A 237 -7.88 15.84 8.42
N GLN A 238 -8.54 14.79 8.91
CA GLN A 238 -9.97 14.86 9.20
C GLN A 238 -10.20 15.50 10.57
N GLY A 239 -11.16 16.42 10.66
CA GLY A 239 -11.53 17.04 11.93
C GLY A 239 -12.06 16.03 12.96
N SER A 240 -12.19 16.49 14.20
CA SER A 240 -12.35 15.68 15.42
C SER A 240 -13.67 14.88 15.59
N ASN A 241 -14.64 14.94 14.67
CA ASN A 241 -16.01 14.50 14.96
C ASN A 241 -16.35 13.02 14.75
N GLY A 242 -15.69 12.28 13.87
CA GLY A 242 -15.99 10.85 13.75
C GLY A 242 -15.65 10.28 12.39
N PRO A 243 -15.70 8.94 12.23
CA PRO A 243 -15.70 8.33 10.92
C PRO A 243 -16.92 8.83 10.11
N GLY A 244 -16.69 9.41 8.93
CA GLY A 244 -17.77 9.82 8.02
C GLY A 244 -18.55 11.07 8.43
N VAL A 245 -18.05 11.85 9.39
CA VAL A 245 -18.67 13.12 9.83
C VAL A 245 -17.62 14.21 9.74
N ASP A 246 -17.92 15.27 8.98
CA ASP A 246 -17.06 16.44 8.89
C ASP A 246 -16.80 17.01 10.28
N GLY A 247 -15.57 16.84 10.76
CA GLY A 247 -15.08 17.60 11.89
C GLY A 247 -14.77 19.00 11.40
N GLY A 248 -15.48 19.99 11.92
CA GLY A 248 -15.26 21.39 11.56
C GLY A 248 -13.77 21.77 11.67
N ARG A 249 -13.30 22.48 10.62
CA ARG A 249 -11.91 22.89 10.32
C ARG A 249 -10.91 21.77 9.93
N GLY A 250 -11.34 20.82 9.10
CA GLY A 250 -10.46 20.02 8.25
C GLY A 250 -10.84 20.21 6.78
N THR A 251 -9.85 20.56 5.94
CA THR A 251 -9.89 20.77 4.47
C THR A 251 -11.05 21.63 3.87
N ARG A 252 -10.72 22.84 3.38
CA ARG A 252 -11.61 23.55 2.43
C ARG A 252 -11.75 22.68 1.18
N GLN A 253 -12.97 22.39 0.76
CA GLN A 253 -13.24 21.66 -0.48
C GLN A 253 -12.68 22.47 -1.67
N THR A 254 -11.56 22.05 -2.24
CA THR A 254 -11.13 22.51 -3.56
C THR A 254 -11.88 21.70 -4.62
N PRO A 255 -12.65 22.33 -5.51
CA PRO A 255 -13.37 21.60 -6.53
C PRO A 255 -12.37 21.19 -7.61
N THR A 256 -12.16 19.89 -7.78
CA THR A 256 -11.83 19.15 -9.03
C THR A 256 -10.77 18.06 -8.81
N ALA A 257 -9.68 18.31 -8.08
CA ALA A 257 -8.57 17.34 -7.95
C ALA A 257 -8.89 16.15 -7.02
N ILE A 258 -9.48 16.40 -5.85
CA ILE A 258 -9.81 15.36 -4.86
C ILE A 258 -10.85 14.39 -5.39
N ARG A 259 -11.74 14.83 -6.29
CA ARG A 259 -12.78 13.98 -6.89
C ARG A 259 -12.20 12.89 -7.79
N ARG A 260 -10.98 13.02 -8.32
CA ARG A 260 -10.29 11.91 -9.01
C ARG A 260 -9.72 10.88 -8.04
N ALA A 261 -9.14 11.31 -6.91
CA ALA A 261 -8.61 10.40 -5.89
C ALA A 261 -9.70 9.68 -5.09
N THR A 262 -10.87 10.30 -4.89
CA THR A 262 -11.99 9.70 -4.14
C THR A 262 -13.05 9.02 -5.01
N SER A 263 -13.10 9.26 -6.33
CA SER A 263 -14.00 8.52 -7.25
C SER A 263 -13.46 7.17 -7.69
N GLY A 264 -12.16 6.90 -7.50
CA GLY A 264 -11.62 5.56 -7.51
C GLY A 264 -11.78 4.92 -6.14
N ARG A 265 -12.88 4.19 -5.91
CA ARG A 265 -13.04 3.32 -4.72
C ARG A 265 -12.03 2.16 -4.75
N MET A 266 -10.75 2.46 -4.55
CA MET A 266 -9.68 1.49 -4.37
C MET A 266 -9.56 1.25 -2.86
N CYS A 267 -10.47 0.45 -2.30
CA CYS A 267 -10.45 0.11 -0.88
C CYS A 267 -10.10 -1.37 -0.73
N PHE A 268 -8.81 -1.65 -0.53
CA PHE A 268 -8.36 -2.95 -0.02
C PHE A 268 -8.48 -2.90 1.51
N ARG A 269 -9.57 -3.47 2.05
CA ARG A 269 -9.85 -3.60 3.48
C ARG A 269 -9.61 -5.03 3.95
N PRO A 270 -8.53 -5.32 4.69
CA PRO A 270 -8.25 -6.69 5.10
C PRO A 270 -9.30 -7.33 6.03
N THR A 271 -10.12 -6.55 6.76
CA THR A 271 -11.16 -7.11 7.65
C THR A 271 -12.61 -6.99 7.15
N PRO A 272 -13.46 -8.02 7.41
CA PRO A 272 -14.89 -7.94 7.21
C PRO A 272 -15.55 -7.18 8.37
N CYS A 273 -15.40 -5.86 8.42
CA CYS A 273 -16.25 -5.07 9.30
C CYS A 273 -17.67 -5.01 8.69
N SER A 274 -18.66 -5.47 9.45
CA SER A 274 -20.06 -5.15 9.21
C SER A 274 -20.23 -3.64 9.34
N THR A 275 -21.01 -3.06 8.43
CA THR A 275 -21.28 -1.62 8.27
C THR A 275 -20.24 -0.81 7.48
N SER A 276 -20.79 -0.07 6.51
CA SER A 276 -20.13 0.75 5.50
C SER A 276 -19.17 1.80 6.08
N SER A 277 -17.92 1.83 5.62
CA SER A 277 -17.11 3.05 5.52
C SER A 277 -15.82 2.78 4.75
N THR A 278 -15.21 3.84 4.22
CA THR A 278 -14.02 3.91 3.36
C THR A 278 -12.70 3.95 4.17
N ALA A 279 -11.54 4.10 3.50
CA ALA A 279 -10.14 4.14 4.03
C ALA A 279 -9.87 5.04 5.27
N THR A 280 -10.87 5.80 5.71
CA THR A 280 -10.97 6.65 6.89
C THR A 280 -10.82 5.94 8.25
N SER A 281 -10.93 4.61 8.31
CA SER A 281 -10.92 3.84 9.57
C SER A 281 -9.53 3.63 10.19
N MET A 282 -8.47 3.73 9.39
CA MET A 282 -7.09 3.38 9.75
C MET A 282 -6.51 4.28 10.85
N TRP A 283 -6.84 5.58 10.86
CA TRP A 283 -6.17 6.55 11.73
C TRP A 283 -6.80 6.75 13.13
N ARG A 284 -8.03 6.26 13.38
CA ARG A 284 -8.76 6.55 14.64
C ARG A 284 -8.54 5.54 15.77
N ARG A 285 -8.19 4.29 15.49
CA ARG A 285 -8.06 3.26 16.54
C ARG A 285 -6.68 3.22 17.19
N SER A 286 -5.61 3.50 16.43
CA SER A 286 -4.28 3.84 16.98
C SER A 286 -4.39 4.98 18.01
N ARG A 287 -5.01 6.12 17.64
CA ARG A 287 -5.24 7.26 18.57
C ARG A 287 -6.01 6.93 19.84
N ARG A 288 -7.04 6.06 19.77
CA ARG A 288 -7.80 5.66 20.98
C ARG A 288 -6.97 4.76 21.87
N HIS A 289 -6.19 3.83 21.32
CA HIS A 289 -5.34 2.93 22.11
C HIS A 289 -4.21 3.70 22.82
N LEU A 290 -3.65 4.74 22.18
CA LEU A 290 -2.72 5.68 22.78
C LEU A 290 -3.39 6.55 23.87
N SER A 291 -4.63 7.02 23.65
CA SER A 291 -5.34 7.89 24.60
C SER A 291 -5.90 7.16 25.84
N THR A 292 -6.40 5.92 25.72
CA THR A 292 -6.92 5.18 26.89
C THR A 292 -5.84 4.58 27.79
N ARG A 293 -4.58 4.47 27.32
CA ARG A 293 -3.44 4.12 28.19
C ARG A 293 -2.87 5.32 28.95
N MET A 294 -2.97 6.53 28.40
CA MET A 294 -2.53 7.77 29.08
C MET A 294 -3.42 8.20 30.26
N ASP A 295 -4.68 7.75 30.32
CA ASP A 295 -5.62 8.12 31.40
C ASP A 295 -5.59 7.14 32.60
N ARG A 296 -4.82 6.06 32.51
CA ARG A 296 -4.61 5.09 33.61
C ARG A 296 -3.29 5.30 34.37
N SER A 297 -2.55 6.35 34.04
CA SER A 297 -1.28 6.72 34.67
C SER A 297 -1.31 8.10 35.33
N ARG A 298 -2.50 8.57 35.74
CA ARG A 298 -2.67 9.69 36.68
C ARG A 298 -3.17 9.18 38.02
#